data_AF-A0A132NN82-F1
#
_entry.id   AF-A0A132NN82-F1
#
_cell.length_a   1.000
_cell.length_b   1.000
_cell.length_c   1.000
_cell.angle_alpha   90.00
_cell.angle_beta   90.00
_cell.angle_gamma   90.00
#
_symmetry.space_group_name_H-M   'P 1'
#
loop_
_entity.id
_entity.type
_entity.pdbx_description
1 polymer ?
#
loop_
_entity_poly.entity_id
_entity_poly.type
_entity_poly.pdbx_seq_one_letter_code
_entity_poly.pdbx_strand_id
1 'polypeptide(L)'
;MLSLTTIKPKERDCYSVTKQLNEQTAILKDSQDFSLAESLQREIQKVKQEKLQKLTAAENARQDFERDCLEQAQKLAMTSEQKIWAENEAILQKEIEESIIQLQEDQEVELKRLEAKLSSDKPKVYFSSKVLGLRKEAETLFKLKEFEKAKESAALADKEEKAFLAQLERERVRKADIERKKLYDKHDKEIAALEYRNYLKFCEFWASRNAALAATMQRGKNFKQDLDIAHRDEYINLRARCVDRDIVSNRKSYQTASATFRGSAFLKLARTHITTNDQLKGDGE
;
A
#
# COMPACT_ATOMS: atom_id res chain seq x y z
N MET A 1 30.27 -39.30 33.54
CA MET A 1 29.57 -38.38 34.46
C MET A 1 29.40 -37.04 33.78
N LEU A 2 28.17 -36.52 33.64
CA LEU A 2 27.95 -35.16 33.16
C LEU A 2 28.07 -34.19 34.34
N SER A 3 28.95 -33.19 34.18
CA SER A 3 29.16 -32.09 35.13
C SER A 3 27.87 -31.25 35.31
N LEU A 4 27.59 -30.86 36.56
CA LEU A 4 26.50 -29.95 36.99
C LEU A 4 26.44 -28.62 36.20
N THR A 5 27.50 -28.29 35.46
CA THR A 5 27.59 -27.10 34.60
C THR A 5 26.66 -27.11 33.38
N THR A 6 26.11 -28.26 32.98
CA THR A 6 25.24 -28.40 31.79
C THR A 6 23.74 -28.21 32.06
N ILE A 7 23.34 -28.03 33.32
CA ILE A 7 21.94 -27.91 33.75
C ILE A 7 21.67 -26.45 34.13
N LYS A 8 20.56 -25.86 33.64
CA LYS A 8 20.19 -24.47 33.95
C LYS A 8 20.01 -24.31 35.48
N PRO A 9 20.38 -23.17 36.10
CA PRO A 9 20.39 -23.03 37.57
C PRO A 9 19.07 -23.43 38.25
N LYS A 10 17.91 -23.07 37.68
CA LYS A 10 16.58 -23.39 38.21
C LYS A 10 16.21 -24.88 38.20
N GLU A 11 16.90 -25.68 37.39
CA GLU A 11 16.71 -27.12 37.21
C GLU A 11 17.64 -27.95 38.11
N ARG A 12 18.69 -27.33 38.68
CA ARG A 12 19.64 -28.01 39.58
C ARG A 12 19.00 -28.39 40.92
N ASP A 13 18.08 -27.59 41.44
CA ASP A 13 17.49 -27.79 42.77
C ASP A 13 16.59 -29.03 42.86
N CYS A 14 15.84 -29.33 41.80
CA CYS A 14 14.99 -30.53 41.79
C CYS A 14 15.85 -31.78 41.63
N TYR A 15 16.86 -31.70 40.76
CA TYR A 15 17.79 -32.80 40.54
C TYR A 15 18.61 -33.13 41.80
N SER A 16 19.10 -32.13 42.55
CA SER A 16 19.84 -32.37 43.78
C SER A 16 18.98 -33.01 44.87
N VAL A 17 17.77 -32.48 45.10
CA VAL A 17 16.84 -33.00 46.11
C VAL A 17 16.36 -34.41 45.76
N THR A 18 15.95 -34.65 44.50
CA THR A 18 15.49 -35.99 44.08
C THR A 18 16.62 -37.01 44.00
N LYS A 19 17.84 -36.60 43.65
CA LYS A 19 19.02 -37.48 43.68
C LYS A 19 19.38 -37.92 45.09
N GLN A 20 19.42 -37.00 46.05
CA GLN A 20 19.69 -37.33 47.46
C GLN A 20 18.64 -38.29 48.04
N LEU A 21 17.37 -38.03 47.77
CA LEU A 21 16.27 -38.91 48.22
C LEU A 21 16.28 -40.27 47.50
N ASN A 22 16.65 -40.33 46.22
CA ASN A 22 16.81 -41.58 45.48
C ASN A 22 17.97 -42.43 46.02
N GLU A 23 19.09 -41.80 46.36
CA GLU A 23 20.25 -42.45 46.99
C GLU A 23 19.86 -43.02 48.37
N GLN A 24 19.12 -42.27 49.18
CA GLN A 24 18.58 -42.74 50.47
C GLN A 24 17.56 -43.87 50.30
N THR A 25 16.70 -43.80 49.28
CA THR A 25 15.73 -44.86 48.99
C THR A 25 16.42 -46.16 48.56
N ALA A 26 17.53 -46.08 47.82
CA ALA A 26 18.32 -47.26 47.43
C ALA A 26 18.95 -47.92 48.66
N ILE A 27 19.57 -47.12 49.55
CA ILE A 27 20.17 -47.61 50.81
C ILE A 27 19.13 -48.32 51.70
N LEU A 28 17.91 -47.78 51.78
CA LEU A 28 16.83 -48.36 52.59
C LEU A 28 16.20 -49.62 51.99
N LYS A 29 16.21 -49.73 50.66
CA LYS A 29 15.83 -50.99 49.97
C LYS A 29 16.86 -52.07 50.22
N ASP A 30 18.15 -51.71 50.25
CA ASP A 30 19.25 -52.63 50.55
C ASP A 30 19.23 -53.07 52.03
N SER A 31 18.75 -52.21 52.95
CA SER A 31 18.58 -52.54 54.38
C SER A 31 17.26 -53.24 54.73
N GLN A 32 16.41 -53.55 53.74
CA GLN A 32 15.07 -54.16 53.90
C GLN A 32 14.03 -53.30 54.67
N ASP A 33 14.28 -52.00 54.84
CA ASP A 33 13.33 -51.05 55.44
C ASP A 33 12.33 -50.51 54.41
N PHE A 34 11.50 -51.41 53.88
CA PHE A 34 10.59 -51.11 52.76
C PHE A 34 9.54 -50.04 53.07
N SER A 35 9.08 -49.94 54.32
CA SER A 35 8.09 -48.93 54.72
C SER A 35 8.64 -47.50 54.61
N LEU A 36 9.89 -47.30 55.06
CA LEU A 36 10.56 -46.00 54.97
C LEU A 36 10.92 -45.68 53.51
N ALA A 37 11.37 -46.67 52.74
CA ALA A 37 11.64 -46.52 51.31
C ALA A 37 10.38 -46.13 50.51
N GLU A 38 9.20 -46.67 50.82
CA GLU A 38 7.94 -46.29 50.18
C GLU A 38 7.54 -44.85 50.54
N SER A 39 7.73 -44.45 51.81
CA SER A 39 7.44 -43.08 52.25
C SER A 39 8.31 -42.04 51.53
N LEU A 40 9.62 -42.31 51.38
CA LEU A 40 10.54 -41.45 50.63
C LEU A 40 10.20 -41.41 49.14
N GLN A 41 9.75 -42.52 48.56
CA GLN A 41 9.33 -42.56 47.16
C GLN A 41 8.07 -41.69 46.92
N ARG A 42 7.12 -41.66 47.87
CA ARG A 42 5.96 -40.75 47.82
C ARG A 42 6.39 -39.28 47.98
N GLU A 43 7.35 -39.01 48.85
CA GLU A 43 7.89 -37.67 49.04
C GLU A 43 8.64 -37.16 47.79
N ILE A 44 9.43 -38.02 47.13
CA ILE A 44 10.07 -37.73 45.83
C ILE A 44 9.00 -37.36 44.79
N GLN A 45 7.91 -38.12 44.70
CA GLN A 45 6.82 -37.84 43.76
C GLN A 45 6.15 -36.50 44.05
N LYS A 46 5.89 -36.20 45.33
CA LYS A 46 5.30 -34.92 45.77
C LYS A 46 6.20 -33.74 45.39
N VAL A 47 7.49 -33.81 45.69
CA VAL A 47 8.47 -32.76 45.32
C VAL A 47 8.56 -32.57 43.81
N LYS A 48 8.57 -33.66 43.04
CA LYS A 48 8.54 -33.61 41.55
C LYS A 48 7.28 -32.90 41.05
N GLN A 49 6.10 -33.21 41.60
CA GLN A 49 4.84 -32.57 41.22
C GLN A 49 4.80 -31.09 41.57
N GLU A 50 5.19 -30.70 42.79
CA GLU A 50 5.22 -29.30 43.22
C GLU A 50 6.18 -28.46 42.37
N LYS A 51 7.35 -28.99 42.02
CA LYS A 51 8.30 -28.30 41.13
C LYS A 51 7.74 -28.17 39.72
N LEU A 52 7.12 -29.23 39.19
CA LEU A 52 6.51 -29.20 37.85
C LEU A 52 5.38 -28.15 37.78
N GLN A 53 4.55 -28.03 38.82
CA GLN A 53 3.52 -27.01 38.90
C GLN A 53 4.11 -25.59 38.88
N LYS A 54 5.13 -25.32 39.71
CA LYS A 54 5.81 -24.01 39.74
C LYS A 54 6.46 -23.66 38.40
N LEU A 55 7.09 -24.63 37.75
CA LEU A 55 7.68 -24.44 36.42
C LEU A 55 6.63 -24.20 35.35
N THR A 56 5.50 -24.93 35.40
CA THR A 56 4.38 -24.76 34.47
C THR A 56 3.75 -23.37 34.61
N ALA A 57 3.51 -22.91 35.84
CA ALA A 57 2.95 -21.58 36.09
C ALA A 57 3.88 -20.46 35.58
N ALA A 58 5.19 -20.56 35.85
CA ALA A 58 6.17 -19.58 35.38
C ALA A 58 6.31 -19.59 33.84
N GLU A 59 6.24 -20.76 33.22
CA GLU A 59 6.29 -20.88 31.77
C GLU A 59 5.02 -20.32 31.11
N ASN A 60 3.83 -20.64 31.63
CA ASN A 60 2.58 -20.07 31.10
C ASN A 60 2.60 -18.54 31.15
N ALA A 61 3.03 -17.96 32.28
CA ALA A 61 3.15 -16.50 32.40
C ALA A 61 4.14 -15.89 31.37
N ARG A 62 5.24 -16.59 31.07
CA ARG A 62 6.19 -16.18 30.02
C ARG A 62 5.53 -16.25 28.64
N GLN A 63 4.81 -17.34 28.35
CA GLN A 63 4.14 -17.54 27.06
C GLN A 63 3.03 -16.52 26.83
N ASP A 64 2.24 -16.20 27.85
CA ASP A 64 1.20 -15.17 27.78
C ASP A 64 1.82 -13.80 27.47
N PHE A 65 2.90 -13.42 28.18
CA PHE A 65 3.63 -12.18 27.89
C PHE A 65 4.17 -12.13 26.45
N GLU A 66 4.72 -13.22 25.93
CA GLU A 66 5.20 -13.30 24.55
C GLU A 66 4.06 -13.16 23.52
N ARG A 67 2.89 -13.74 23.80
CA ARG A 67 1.68 -13.57 22.98
C ARG A 67 1.23 -12.11 22.94
N ASP A 68 1.19 -11.45 24.10
CA ASP A 68 0.82 -10.03 24.20
C ASP A 68 1.79 -9.13 23.42
N CYS A 69 3.09 -9.37 23.56
CA CYS A 69 4.11 -8.65 22.81
C CYS A 69 3.95 -8.85 21.29
N LEU A 70 3.66 -10.08 20.85
CA LEU A 70 3.42 -10.38 19.44
C LEU A 70 2.16 -9.67 18.92
N GLU A 71 1.08 -9.65 19.70
CA GLU A 71 -0.14 -8.94 19.32
C GLU A 71 0.10 -7.42 19.17
N GLN A 72 0.84 -6.81 20.11
CA GLN A 72 1.21 -5.41 20.02
C GLN A 72 2.08 -5.13 18.79
N ALA A 73 3.09 -5.96 18.52
CA ALA A 73 3.93 -5.83 17.34
C ALA A 73 3.14 -5.95 16.03
N GLN A 74 2.16 -6.85 15.96
CA GLN A 74 1.28 -6.99 14.81
C GLN A 74 0.40 -5.76 14.58
N LYS A 75 -0.17 -5.20 15.66
CA LYS A 75 -0.96 -3.96 15.59
C LYS A 75 -0.11 -2.79 15.09
N LEU A 76 1.11 -2.65 15.62
CA LEU A 76 2.05 -1.60 15.19
C LEU A 76 2.45 -1.77 13.72
N ALA A 77 2.77 -2.98 13.28
CA ALA A 77 3.12 -3.25 11.89
C ALA A 77 1.96 -2.91 10.93
N MET A 78 0.73 -3.32 11.27
CA MET A 78 -0.47 -2.98 10.48
C MET A 78 -0.73 -1.48 10.44
N THR A 79 -0.60 -0.79 11.57
CA THR A 79 -0.82 0.67 11.66
C THR A 79 0.24 1.43 10.85
N SER A 80 1.50 1.00 10.92
CA SER A 80 2.59 1.58 10.13
C SER A 80 2.35 1.39 8.63
N GLU A 81 1.95 0.19 8.20
CA GLU A 81 1.64 -0.09 6.80
C GLU A 81 0.46 0.77 6.33
N GLN A 82 -0.62 0.85 7.12
CA GLN A 82 -1.77 1.71 6.80
C GLN A 82 -1.39 3.18 6.66
N LYS A 83 -0.49 3.68 7.53
CA LYS A 83 0.00 5.05 7.47
C LYS A 83 0.77 5.33 6.17
N ILE A 84 1.68 4.44 5.79
CA ILE A 84 2.44 4.55 4.53
C ILE A 84 1.48 4.59 3.33
N TRP A 85 0.46 3.71 3.32
CA TRP A 85 -0.51 3.72 2.23
C TRP A 85 -1.42 4.95 2.22
N ALA A 86 -1.74 5.53 3.38
CA ALA A 86 -2.47 6.80 3.44
C ALA A 86 -1.62 7.97 2.89
N GLU A 87 -0.33 7.99 3.17
CA GLU A 87 0.61 8.97 2.59
C GLU A 87 0.70 8.81 1.06
N ASN A 88 0.80 7.58 0.57
CA ASN A 88 0.80 7.29 -0.87
C ASN A 88 -0.53 7.65 -1.54
N GLU A 89 -1.66 7.48 -0.85
CA GLU A 89 -2.98 7.88 -1.34
C GLU A 89 -3.05 9.41 -1.53
N ALA A 90 -2.54 10.17 -0.57
CA ALA A 90 -2.48 11.63 -0.67
C ALA A 90 -1.59 12.09 -1.84
N ILE A 91 -0.46 11.41 -2.07
CA ILE A 91 0.41 11.68 -3.22
C ILE A 91 -0.35 11.39 -4.53
N LEU A 92 -1.03 10.25 -4.64
CA LEU A 92 -1.81 9.90 -5.83
C LEU A 92 -2.92 10.92 -6.10
N GLN A 93 -3.62 11.37 -5.06
CA GLN A 93 -4.66 12.40 -5.18
C GLN A 93 -4.07 13.71 -5.72
N LYS A 94 -2.93 14.14 -5.19
CA LYS A 94 -2.23 15.34 -5.66
C LYS A 94 -1.79 15.23 -7.12
N GLU A 95 -1.24 14.08 -7.53
CA GLU A 95 -0.87 13.83 -8.93
C GLU A 95 -2.08 13.88 -9.87
N ILE A 96 -3.22 13.34 -9.44
CA ILE A 96 -4.47 13.38 -10.22
C ILE A 96 -4.95 14.83 -10.35
N GLU A 97 -4.98 15.59 -9.26
CA GLU A 97 -5.36 17.01 -9.27
C GLU A 97 -4.46 17.83 -10.19
N GLU A 98 -3.13 17.66 -10.09
CA GLU A 98 -2.17 18.34 -10.96
C GLU A 98 -2.41 18.01 -12.44
N SER A 99 -2.70 16.75 -12.77
CA SER A 99 -2.99 16.33 -14.15
C SER A 99 -4.28 16.95 -14.71
N ILE A 100 -5.29 17.15 -13.86
CA ILE A 100 -6.56 17.80 -14.22
C ILE A 100 -6.33 19.28 -14.47
N ILE A 101 -5.61 19.96 -13.56
CA ILE A 101 -5.28 21.38 -13.69
C ILE A 101 -4.50 21.62 -14.99
N GLN A 102 -3.48 20.81 -15.25
CA GLN A 102 -2.68 20.93 -16.46
C GLN A 102 -3.53 20.78 -17.73
N LEU A 103 -4.45 19.81 -17.77
CA LEU A 103 -5.36 19.66 -18.91
C LEU A 103 -6.26 20.88 -19.07
N GLN A 104 -6.79 21.43 -17.98
CA GLN A 104 -7.63 22.63 -18.02
C GLN A 104 -6.88 23.85 -18.54
N GLU A 105 -5.63 24.06 -18.11
CA GLU A 105 -4.76 25.13 -18.59
C GLU A 105 -4.47 25.00 -20.09
N ASP A 106 -4.12 23.78 -20.55
CA ASP A 106 -3.88 23.49 -21.96
C ASP A 106 -5.13 23.78 -22.81
N GLN A 107 -6.31 23.34 -22.35
CA GLN A 107 -7.59 23.58 -23.03
C GLN A 107 -7.95 25.07 -23.07
N GLU A 108 -7.70 25.82 -21.98
CA GLU A 108 -7.94 27.26 -21.95
C GLU A 108 -7.04 28.00 -22.95
N VAL A 109 -5.77 27.61 -23.06
CA VAL A 109 -4.83 28.17 -24.03
C VAL A 109 -5.26 27.86 -25.46
N GLU A 110 -5.71 26.64 -25.74
CA GLU A 110 -6.26 26.27 -27.05
C GLU A 110 -7.49 27.10 -27.42
N LEU A 111 -8.43 27.30 -26.49
CA LEU A 111 -9.62 28.14 -26.69
C LEU A 111 -9.24 29.59 -26.98
N LYS A 112 -8.32 30.17 -26.19
CA LYS A 112 -7.83 31.55 -26.41
C LYS A 112 -7.19 31.70 -27.79
N ARG A 113 -6.39 30.72 -28.22
CA ARG A 113 -5.76 30.72 -29.56
C ARG A 113 -6.81 30.63 -30.68
N LEU A 114 -7.84 29.81 -30.51
CA LEU A 114 -8.93 29.70 -31.48
C LEU A 114 -9.71 31.01 -31.58
N GLU A 115 -10.14 31.59 -30.46
CA GLU A 115 -10.89 32.86 -30.47
C GLU A 115 -10.06 34.02 -31.05
N ALA A 116 -8.76 34.09 -30.74
CA ALA A 116 -7.87 35.05 -31.37
C ALA A 116 -7.82 34.88 -32.89
N LYS A 117 -7.69 33.63 -33.38
CA LYS A 117 -7.71 33.32 -34.81
C LYS A 117 -9.04 33.74 -35.47
N LEU A 118 -10.17 33.35 -34.89
CA LEU A 118 -11.51 33.66 -35.39
C LEU A 118 -11.81 35.18 -35.39
N SER A 119 -11.25 35.92 -34.44
CA SER A 119 -11.39 37.39 -34.39
C SER A 119 -10.54 38.11 -35.45
N SER A 120 -9.39 37.54 -35.81
CA SER A 120 -8.47 38.11 -36.80
C SER A 120 -8.89 37.85 -38.25
N ASP A 121 -9.73 36.84 -38.48
CA ASP A 121 -10.15 36.41 -39.82
C ASP A 121 -11.24 37.33 -40.37
N LYS A 122 -10.82 38.45 -40.96
CA LYS A 122 -11.70 39.36 -41.71
C LYS A 122 -11.87 38.85 -43.15
N PRO A 123 -13.09 38.84 -43.70
CA PRO A 123 -13.29 38.45 -45.08
C PRO A 123 -12.52 39.39 -46.00
N LYS A 124 -11.66 38.82 -46.86
CA LYS A 124 -11.08 39.57 -47.97
C LYS A 124 -12.22 39.97 -48.89
N VAL A 125 -12.42 41.27 -49.08
CA VAL A 125 -13.49 41.81 -49.93
C VAL A 125 -13.18 41.46 -51.38
N TYR A 126 -13.79 40.39 -51.88
CA TYR A 126 -13.86 40.11 -53.30
C TYR A 126 -15.27 40.46 -53.76
N PHE A 127 -15.41 41.47 -54.62
CA PHE A 127 -16.70 41.73 -55.26
C PHE A 127 -17.08 40.52 -56.11
N SER A 128 -18.35 40.09 -56.03
CA SER A 128 -18.83 39.02 -56.90
C SER A 128 -18.71 39.47 -58.37
N SER A 129 -18.50 38.51 -59.29
CA SER A 129 -18.45 38.80 -60.73
C SER A 129 -19.69 39.56 -61.21
N LYS A 130 -20.84 39.29 -60.58
CA LYS A 130 -22.12 39.96 -60.80
C LYS A 130 -22.08 41.44 -60.37
N VAL A 131 -21.57 41.75 -59.18
CA VAL A 131 -21.40 43.13 -58.70
C VAL A 131 -20.42 43.90 -59.59
N LEU A 132 -19.32 43.27 -59.99
CA LEU A 132 -18.34 43.86 -60.91
C LEU A 132 -18.96 44.11 -62.30
N GLY A 133 -19.79 43.20 -62.78
CA GLY A 133 -20.52 43.33 -64.04
C GLY A 133 -21.49 44.51 -64.02
N LEU A 134 -22.33 44.61 -62.99
CA LEU A 134 -23.30 45.69 -62.82
C LEU A 134 -22.63 47.06 -62.65
N ARG A 135 -21.49 47.14 -61.94
CA ARG A 135 -20.72 48.39 -61.84
C ARG A 135 -20.15 48.84 -63.19
N LYS A 136 -19.60 47.91 -63.98
CA LYS A 136 -19.12 48.20 -65.34
C LYS A 136 -20.26 48.62 -66.26
N GLU A 137 -21.41 47.97 -66.16
CA GLU A 137 -22.61 48.29 -66.91
C GLU A 137 -23.11 49.71 -66.58
N ALA A 138 -23.20 50.05 -65.29
CA ALA A 138 -23.53 51.41 -64.84
C ALA A 138 -22.55 52.47 -65.39
N GLU A 139 -21.24 52.20 -65.38
CA GLU A 139 -20.23 53.10 -65.98
C GLU A 139 -20.42 53.26 -67.50
N THR A 140 -20.72 52.18 -68.22
CA THR A 140 -20.98 52.25 -69.67
C THR A 140 -22.26 53.01 -69.99
N LEU A 141 -23.35 52.78 -69.26
CA LEU A 141 -24.63 53.48 -69.42
C LEU A 141 -24.50 54.97 -69.09
N PHE A 142 -23.68 55.31 -68.09
CA PHE A 142 -23.37 56.69 -67.75
C PHE A 142 -22.61 57.40 -68.88
N LYS A 143 -21.61 56.74 -69.50
CA LYS A 143 -20.88 57.27 -70.68
C LYS A 143 -21.81 57.48 -71.88
N LEU A 144 -22.85 56.65 -72.02
CA LEU A 144 -23.86 56.74 -73.08
C LEU A 144 -24.98 57.76 -72.78
N LYS A 145 -24.92 58.50 -71.65
CA LYS A 145 -25.93 59.46 -71.19
C LYS A 145 -27.31 58.84 -70.89
N GLU A 146 -27.39 57.53 -70.68
CA GLU A 146 -28.60 56.83 -70.23
C GLU A 146 -28.70 56.85 -68.69
N PHE A 147 -28.87 58.04 -68.11
CA PHE A 147 -28.68 58.26 -66.67
C PHE A 147 -29.63 57.47 -65.76
N GLU A 148 -30.91 57.33 -66.11
CA GLU A 148 -31.87 56.56 -65.31
C GLU A 148 -31.49 55.07 -65.25
N LYS A 149 -31.14 54.48 -66.40
CA LYS A 149 -30.68 53.08 -66.47
C LYS A 149 -29.35 52.87 -65.75
N ALA A 150 -28.43 53.84 -65.83
CA ALA A 150 -27.18 53.80 -65.09
C ALA A 150 -27.42 53.82 -63.57
N LYS A 151 -28.39 54.61 -63.11
CA LYS A 151 -28.79 54.69 -61.69
C LYS A 151 -29.46 53.40 -61.21
N GLU A 152 -30.31 52.78 -62.03
CA GLU A 152 -30.92 51.48 -61.73
C GLU A 152 -29.87 50.37 -61.64
N SER A 153 -28.92 50.31 -62.58
CA SER A 153 -27.82 49.35 -62.58
C SER A 153 -26.91 49.53 -61.35
N ALA A 154 -26.60 50.76 -60.96
CA ALA A 154 -25.86 51.06 -59.74
C ALA A 154 -26.61 50.64 -58.47
N ALA A 155 -27.92 50.91 -58.38
CA ALA A 155 -28.75 50.50 -57.24
C ALA A 155 -28.86 48.98 -57.12
N LEU A 156 -28.91 48.26 -58.24
CA LEU A 156 -28.85 46.80 -58.28
C LEU A 156 -27.48 46.27 -57.83
N ALA A 157 -26.39 46.91 -58.25
CA ALA A 157 -25.04 46.56 -57.81
C ALA A 157 -24.89 46.68 -56.29
N ASP A 158 -25.37 47.78 -55.70
CA ASP A 158 -25.33 48.02 -54.25
C ASP A 158 -26.17 47.01 -53.47
N LYS A 159 -27.34 46.63 -54.00
CA LYS A 159 -28.22 45.62 -53.38
C LYS A 159 -27.57 44.23 -53.39
N GLU A 160 -26.97 43.85 -54.51
CA GLU A 160 -26.25 42.58 -54.68
C GLU A 160 -24.97 42.53 -53.83
N GLU A 161 -24.23 43.64 -53.72
CA GLU A 161 -23.06 43.74 -52.86
C GLU A 161 -23.43 43.53 -51.38
N LYS A 162 -24.49 44.19 -50.90
CA LYS A 162 -24.99 44.00 -49.53
C LYS A 162 -25.44 42.56 -49.28
N ALA A 163 -26.15 41.95 -50.23
CA ALA A 163 -26.58 40.55 -50.12
C ALA A 163 -25.39 39.58 -50.08
N PHE A 164 -24.39 39.80 -50.92
CA PHE A 164 -23.18 38.98 -50.99
C PHE A 164 -22.33 39.10 -49.71
N LEU A 165 -22.14 40.32 -49.19
CA LEU A 165 -21.45 40.54 -47.92
C LEU A 165 -22.20 39.88 -46.75
N ALA A 166 -23.52 39.96 -46.73
CA ALA A 166 -24.33 39.29 -45.71
C ALA A 166 -24.21 37.75 -45.78
N GLN A 167 -24.13 37.19 -46.99
CA GLN A 167 -23.90 35.75 -47.16
C GLN A 167 -22.49 35.34 -46.69
N LEU A 168 -21.46 36.10 -47.05
CA LEU A 168 -20.09 35.86 -46.59
C LEU A 168 -19.99 35.89 -45.06
N GLU A 169 -20.64 36.85 -44.41
CA GLU A 169 -20.64 36.92 -42.95
C GLU A 169 -21.36 35.72 -42.31
N ARG A 170 -22.50 35.29 -42.87
CA ARG A 170 -23.18 34.06 -42.40
C ARG A 170 -22.30 32.82 -42.54
N GLU A 171 -21.62 32.67 -43.67
CA GLU A 171 -20.69 31.55 -43.87
C GLU A 171 -19.50 31.60 -42.92
N ARG A 172 -18.98 32.80 -42.63
CA ARG A 172 -17.91 33.02 -41.64
C ARG A 172 -18.33 32.59 -40.24
N VAL A 173 -19.49 33.07 -39.78
CA VAL A 173 -20.05 32.68 -38.48
C VAL A 173 -20.27 31.17 -38.42
N ARG A 174 -20.87 30.57 -39.46
CA ARG A 174 -21.07 29.12 -39.53
C ARG A 174 -19.76 28.34 -39.46
N LYS A 175 -18.70 28.79 -40.15
CA LYS A 175 -17.38 28.16 -40.07
C LYS A 175 -16.78 28.28 -38.68
N ALA A 176 -16.87 29.46 -38.05
CA ALA A 176 -16.41 29.69 -36.69
C ALA A 176 -17.10 28.75 -35.68
N ASP A 177 -18.42 28.58 -35.78
CA ASP A 177 -19.17 27.68 -34.91
C ASP A 177 -18.79 26.21 -35.11
N ILE A 178 -18.53 25.79 -36.36
CA ILE A 178 -18.02 24.44 -36.65
C ILE A 178 -16.63 24.24 -36.04
N GLU A 179 -15.73 25.22 -36.13
CA GLU A 179 -14.39 25.14 -35.53
C GLU A 179 -14.46 25.07 -34.01
N ARG A 180 -15.29 25.89 -33.36
CA ARG A 180 -15.54 25.83 -31.91
C ARG A 180 -16.07 24.46 -31.50
N LYS A 181 -17.09 23.96 -32.19
CA LYS A 181 -17.67 22.64 -31.89
C LYS A 181 -16.63 21.52 -32.00
N LYS A 182 -15.80 21.54 -33.06
CA LYS A 182 -14.71 20.55 -33.20
C LYS A 182 -13.70 20.62 -32.07
N LEU A 183 -13.40 21.81 -31.56
CA LEU A 183 -12.49 21.98 -30.43
C LEU A 183 -13.11 21.45 -29.13
N TYR A 184 -14.38 21.75 -28.86
CA TYR A 184 -15.09 21.18 -27.71
C TYR A 184 -15.18 19.65 -27.78
N ASP A 185 -15.52 19.09 -28.95
CA ASP A 185 -15.54 17.64 -29.17
C ASP A 185 -14.13 17.00 -28.96
N LYS A 186 -13.05 17.75 -29.18
CA LYS A 186 -11.67 17.32 -28.86
C LYS A 186 -11.42 17.35 -27.36
N HIS A 187 -11.80 18.44 -26.68
CA HIS A 187 -11.64 18.60 -25.24
C HIS A 187 -12.41 17.54 -24.45
N ASP A 188 -13.65 17.23 -24.85
CA ASP A 188 -14.45 16.17 -24.23
C ASP A 188 -13.77 14.79 -24.31
N LYS A 189 -13.12 14.49 -25.44
CA LYS A 189 -12.37 13.24 -25.61
C LYS A 189 -11.11 13.18 -24.76
N GLU A 190 -10.41 14.31 -24.61
CA GLU A 190 -9.23 14.41 -23.77
C GLU A 190 -9.59 14.24 -22.28
N ILE A 191 -10.69 14.86 -21.85
CA ILE A 191 -11.26 14.68 -20.50
C ILE A 191 -11.58 13.20 -20.26
N ALA A 192 -12.34 12.56 -21.16
CA ALA A 192 -12.70 11.15 -21.01
C ALA A 192 -11.46 10.22 -20.99
N ALA A 193 -10.44 10.53 -21.79
CA ALA A 193 -9.18 9.78 -21.80
C ALA A 193 -8.39 9.95 -20.49
N LEU A 194 -8.37 11.17 -19.93
CA LEU A 194 -7.72 11.44 -18.65
C LEU A 194 -8.46 10.76 -17.50
N GLU A 195 -9.79 10.85 -17.45
CA GLU A 195 -10.63 10.18 -16.46
C GLU A 195 -10.39 8.67 -16.46
N TYR A 196 -10.37 8.05 -17.65
CA TYR A 196 -10.09 6.62 -17.78
C TYR A 196 -8.68 6.26 -17.27
N ARG A 197 -7.66 7.06 -17.61
CA ARG A 197 -6.29 6.86 -17.12
C ARG A 197 -6.21 6.98 -15.59
N ASN A 198 -6.88 7.97 -15.01
CA ASN A 198 -6.93 8.19 -13.56
C ASN A 198 -7.66 7.05 -12.86
N TYR A 199 -8.74 6.54 -13.45
CA TYR A 199 -9.45 5.35 -12.96
C TYR A 199 -8.54 4.11 -12.90
N LEU A 200 -7.75 3.86 -13.95
CA LEU A 200 -6.80 2.73 -13.96
C LEU A 200 -5.75 2.87 -12.85
N LYS A 201 -5.14 4.06 -12.71
CA LYS A 201 -4.20 4.34 -11.61
C LYS A 201 -4.81 4.08 -10.24
N PHE A 202 -6.06 4.50 -10.03
CA PHE A 202 -6.79 4.26 -8.79
C PHE A 202 -6.99 2.76 -8.54
N CYS A 203 -7.41 2.00 -9.55
CA CYS A 203 -7.58 0.55 -9.44
C CYS A 203 -6.26 -0.16 -9.07
N GLU A 204 -5.17 0.19 -9.74
CA GLU A 204 -3.83 -0.37 -9.48
C GLU A 204 -3.35 -0.05 -8.06
N PHE A 205 -3.59 1.18 -7.61
CA PHE A 205 -3.27 1.61 -6.26
C PHE A 205 -4.00 0.78 -5.20
N TRP A 206 -5.33 0.63 -5.32
CA TRP A 206 -6.12 -0.15 -4.35
C TRP A 206 -5.79 -1.64 -4.38
N ALA A 207 -5.51 -2.20 -5.56
CA ALA A 207 -5.04 -3.57 -5.67
C ALA A 207 -3.72 -3.77 -4.91
N SER A 208 -2.76 -2.87 -5.11
CA SER A 208 -1.44 -2.91 -4.46
C SER A 208 -1.55 -2.73 -2.94
N ARG A 209 -2.33 -1.75 -2.49
CA ARG A 209 -2.62 -1.51 -1.06
C ARG A 209 -3.23 -2.75 -0.39
N ASN A 210 -4.25 -3.34 -1.01
CA ASN A 210 -4.93 -4.50 -0.45
C ASN A 210 -4.01 -5.72 -0.40
N ALA A 211 -3.19 -5.93 -1.43
CA ALA A 211 -2.19 -7.00 -1.46
C ALA A 211 -1.15 -6.83 -0.33
N ALA A 212 -0.63 -5.61 -0.14
CA ALA A 212 0.35 -5.31 0.90
C ALA A 212 -0.22 -5.52 2.32
N LEU A 213 -1.43 -5.01 2.58
CA LEU A 213 -2.12 -5.20 3.86
C LEU A 213 -2.43 -6.68 4.13
N ALA A 214 -2.88 -7.41 3.12
CA ALA A 214 -3.12 -8.85 3.22
C ALA A 214 -1.82 -9.62 3.52
N ALA A 215 -0.71 -9.26 2.88
CA ALA A 215 0.60 -9.86 3.14
C ALA A 215 1.10 -9.59 4.58
N THR A 216 0.90 -8.38 5.10
CA THR A 216 1.25 -8.03 6.48
C THR A 216 0.37 -8.79 7.49
N MET A 217 -0.94 -8.90 7.22
CA MET A 217 -1.84 -9.71 8.03
C MET A 217 -1.45 -11.19 8.03
N GLN A 218 -1.09 -11.74 6.86
CA GLN A 218 -0.67 -13.14 6.73
C GLN A 218 0.64 -13.41 7.45
N ARG A 219 1.61 -12.48 7.38
CA ARG A 219 2.85 -12.55 8.18
C ARG A 219 2.53 -12.62 9.68
N GLY A 220 1.60 -11.81 10.18
CA GLY A 220 1.13 -11.88 11.56
C GLY A 220 0.58 -13.26 11.94
N LYS A 221 -0.28 -13.85 11.09
CA LYS A 221 -0.81 -15.20 11.31
C LYS A 221 0.30 -16.25 11.39
N ASN A 222 1.29 -16.18 10.49
CA ASN A 222 2.41 -17.11 10.48
C ASN A 222 3.26 -16.98 11.75
N PHE A 223 3.58 -15.76 12.19
CA PHE A 223 4.33 -15.56 13.44
C PHE A 223 3.60 -16.11 14.66
N LYS A 224 2.26 -16.00 14.70
CA LYS A 224 1.46 -16.59 15.77
C LYS A 224 1.57 -18.12 15.79
N GLN A 225 1.48 -18.75 14.61
CA GLN A 225 1.65 -20.20 14.49
C GLN A 225 3.05 -20.64 14.90
N ASP A 226 4.09 -19.93 14.45
CA ASP A 226 5.48 -20.22 14.82
C ASP A 226 5.70 -20.10 16.34
N LEU A 227 5.11 -19.07 16.97
CA LEU A 227 5.17 -18.89 18.42
C LEU A 227 4.45 -20.02 19.15
N ASP A 228 3.24 -20.40 18.71
CA ASP A 228 2.48 -21.50 19.29
C ASP A 228 3.24 -22.85 19.19
N ILE A 229 3.93 -23.09 18.06
CA ILE A 229 4.78 -24.28 17.89
C ILE A 229 5.96 -24.24 18.87
N ALA A 230 6.67 -23.10 18.95
CA ALA A 230 7.80 -22.94 19.86
C ALA A 230 7.39 -23.11 21.34
N HIS A 231 6.20 -22.63 21.72
CA HIS A 231 5.62 -22.80 23.06
C HIS A 231 5.33 -24.26 23.38
N ARG A 232 4.79 -25.02 22.42
CA ARG A 232 4.52 -26.46 22.59
C ARG A 232 5.80 -27.27 22.77
N ASP A 233 6.84 -26.97 22.00
CA ASP A 233 8.13 -27.66 22.09
C ASP A 233 8.80 -27.43 23.47
N GLU A 234 8.74 -26.21 24.01
CA GLU A 234 9.29 -25.94 25.35
C GLU A 234 8.48 -26.64 26.46
N TYR A 235 7.15 -26.78 26.30
CA TYR A 235 6.33 -27.56 27.23
C TYR A 235 6.71 -29.05 27.25
N ILE A 236 7.00 -29.64 26.09
CA ILE A 236 7.50 -31.02 25.98
C ILE A 236 8.85 -31.14 26.68
N ASN A 237 9.76 -30.17 26.48
CA ASN A 237 11.05 -30.13 27.15
C ASN A 237 10.93 -30.00 28.68
N LEU A 238 10.00 -29.18 29.19
CA LEU A 238 9.76 -29.01 30.63
C LEU A 238 9.25 -30.29 31.29
N ARG A 239 8.32 -31.01 30.65
CA ARG A 239 7.88 -32.33 31.12
C ARG A 239 9.04 -33.32 31.14
N ALA A 240 9.87 -33.35 30.09
CA ALA A 240 11.03 -34.24 30.01
C ALA A 240 12.08 -33.98 31.11
N ARG A 241 12.18 -32.75 31.62
CA ARG A 241 13.10 -32.39 32.73
C ARG A 241 12.62 -32.87 34.11
N CYS A 242 11.34 -33.22 34.27
CA CYS A 242 10.74 -33.68 35.53
C CYS A 242 10.49 -35.20 35.59
N VAL A 243 10.80 -35.93 34.50
CA VAL A 243 10.75 -37.39 34.41
C VAL A 243 12.19 -37.93 34.44
N ASP A 244 12.39 -39.13 34.98
CA ASP A 244 13.72 -39.74 35.11
C ASP A 244 14.45 -39.76 33.76
N ARG A 245 15.59 -39.07 33.72
CA ARG A 245 16.38 -38.78 32.51
C ARG A 245 16.83 -40.04 31.77
N ASP A 246 16.92 -41.16 32.47
CA ASP A 246 17.38 -42.44 31.93
C ASP A 246 16.40 -43.04 30.91
N ILE A 247 15.09 -42.76 31.05
CA ILE A 247 14.07 -43.19 30.07
C ILE A 247 14.11 -42.32 28.80
N VAL A 248 14.50 -41.05 28.92
CA VAL A 248 14.47 -40.07 27.81
C VAL A 248 15.78 -40.05 27.02
N SER A 249 16.91 -40.37 27.64
CA SER A 249 18.25 -40.32 27.02
C SER A 249 18.44 -41.28 25.83
N ASN A 250 17.57 -42.27 25.66
CA ASN A 250 17.56 -43.20 24.52
C ASN A 250 16.89 -42.62 23.25
N ARG A 251 16.30 -41.42 23.28
CA ARG A 251 15.71 -40.75 22.10
C ARG A 251 16.60 -39.64 21.53
N LYS A 252 17.87 -39.94 21.25
CA LYS A 252 18.85 -38.99 20.68
C LYS A 252 18.56 -38.48 19.24
N SER A 253 17.44 -38.84 18.63
CA SER A 253 17.15 -38.48 17.23
C SER A 253 16.56 -37.08 16.99
N TYR A 254 16.28 -36.28 18.03
CA TYR A 254 15.60 -34.99 17.88
C TYR A 254 16.52 -33.75 17.95
N GLN A 255 17.84 -33.90 18.07
CA GLN A 255 18.76 -32.76 18.17
C GLN A 255 18.92 -31.95 16.86
N THR A 256 18.43 -32.44 15.72
CA THR A 256 18.60 -31.80 14.40
C THR A 256 17.51 -30.80 14.01
N ALA A 257 16.47 -30.61 14.83
CA ALA A 257 15.32 -29.73 14.49
C ALA A 257 15.14 -28.56 15.48
N SER A 258 16.24 -27.93 15.91
CA SER A 258 16.21 -26.77 16.81
C SER A 258 15.74 -25.51 16.07
N ALA A 259 14.42 -25.30 15.97
CA ALA A 259 13.78 -24.10 15.43
C ALA A 259 14.11 -22.80 16.20
N THR A 260 14.72 -22.91 17.39
CA THR A 260 15.14 -21.79 18.25
C THR A 260 16.21 -20.87 17.64
N PHE A 261 16.91 -21.29 16.58
CA PHE A 261 17.94 -20.44 15.95
C PHE A 261 17.36 -19.37 15.01
N ARG A 262 16.15 -19.55 14.46
CA ARG A 262 15.56 -18.58 13.51
C ARG A 262 14.76 -17.47 14.18
N GLY A 263 13.98 -17.78 15.22
CA GLY A 263 13.18 -16.78 15.95
C GLY A 263 14.01 -15.80 16.77
N SER A 264 15.11 -16.27 17.37
CA SER A 264 16.02 -15.42 18.17
C SER A 264 16.89 -14.49 17.31
N ALA A 265 17.20 -14.89 16.07
CA ALA A 265 17.86 -14.02 15.10
C ALA A 265 16.95 -12.87 14.64
N PHE A 266 15.64 -13.11 14.48
CA PHE A 266 14.67 -12.06 14.16
C PHE A 266 14.47 -11.06 15.31
N LEU A 267 14.43 -11.52 16.57
CA LEU A 267 14.36 -10.63 17.73
C LEU A 267 15.63 -9.78 17.91
N LYS A 268 16.81 -10.31 17.53
CA LYS A 268 18.05 -9.52 17.47
C LYS A 268 18.03 -8.48 16.34
N LEU A 269 17.56 -8.86 15.15
CA LEU A 269 17.42 -7.96 13.99
C LEU A 269 16.41 -6.83 14.26
N ALA A 270 15.25 -7.16 14.84
CA ALA A 270 14.23 -6.19 15.24
C ALA A 270 14.75 -5.19 16.31
N ARG A 271 15.63 -5.64 17.22
CA ARG A 271 16.31 -4.75 18.19
C ARG A 271 17.35 -3.85 17.54
N THR A 272 18.15 -4.35 16.59
CA THR A 272 19.18 -3.54 15.92
C THR A 272 18.59 -2.44 15.03
N HIS A 273 17.43 -2.69 14.39
CA HIS A 273 16.73 -1.67 13.59
C HIS A 273 16.11 -0.53 14.42
N ILE A 274 15.89 -0.74 15.72
CA ILE A 274 15.44 0.32 16.64
C ILE A 274 16.64 1.21 17.05
N THR A 275 17.81 0.61 17.32
CA THR A 275 19.00 1.37 17.72
C THR A 275 19.67 2.15 16.59
N THR A 276 19.58 1.72 15.32
CA THR A 276 20.18 2.46 14.20
C THR A 276 19.37 3.68 13.76
N ASN A 277 18.06 3.71 14.03
CA ASN A 277 17.22 4.87 13.74
C ASN A 277 17.29 5.97 14.83
N ASP A 278 17.72 5.62 16.05
CA ASP A 278 17.95 6.60 17.12
C ASP A 278 19.37 7.20 17.09
N GLN A 279 20.36 6.51 16.53
CA GLN A 279 21.71 7.08 16.37
C GLN A 279 21.84 8.05 15.18
N LEU A 280 21.01 7.92 14.14
CA LEU A 280 21.00 8.86 13.01
C LEU A 280 20.23 10.17 13.28
N LYS A 281 19.67 10.35 14.48
CA LYS A 281 19.09 11.61 14.96
C LYS A 281 19.92 12.31 16.04
N GLY A 282 21.06 11.73 16.45
CA GLY A 282 21.91 12.25 17.52
C GLY A 282 23.16 13.00 17.06
N ASP A 283 23.63 12.81 15.82
CA ASP A 283 24.86 13.44 15.32
C ASP A 283 24.55 14.59 14.34
N GLY A 284 23.64 15.47 14.76
CA GLY A 284 23.17 16.63 14.01
C GLY A 284 22.95 17.85 14.90
N GLU A 285 23.87 18.09 15.83
CA GLU A 285 24.16 19.42 16.42
C GLU A 285 25.68 19.65 16.43
#